data_AF-A0A6I9XD16-F1
#
_entry.id   AF-A0A6I9XD16-F1
#
_cell.length_a   1.000
_cell.length_b   1.000
_cell.length_c   1.000
_cell.angle_alpha   90.00
_cell.angle_beta   90.00
_cell.angle_gamma   90.00
#
_symmetry.space_group_name_H-M   'P 1'
#
loop_
_entity.id
_entity.type
_entity.pdbx_description
1 polymer ?
#
loop_
_entity_poly.entity_id
_entity_poly.type
_entity_poly.pdbx_seq_one_letter_code
_entity_poly.pdbx_strand_id
1 'polypeptide(L)'
;MEPPPIPAAAAAASPERLFDSHRLPGDGPLPLLLALLLYAPVGLCLLLVRLFVGLHVFLVSCALPDGAPRRFLVRAMCSVLGLFVWQSRPRSARAPRVLVANHVTPFDHNVLGLLASCSAPVLNGAAGFVCWSRGFLEVAGAESRAELLESLKGYCSQGGNPPLLLFPEEATTNGRVGLLRFSSWPFSIVDAVQPLALRVWRPFVAVSVAGASWVTELLWTFFVPVTVYQVRWLPSVYRQAEETQEEFALRVQELLALELGVVSTCLTAADKAEHLKRLRHHPPASRPPPHPSQPSGSRPQVPRNMASTENVHLISMARRVQEVLPQVPMAAIRKDLAQTNCVDTTIANLLEGRVPFVPEAETEGFVAAAPSFYGAQDPSTSQTAPASGKVFARSPEARQLSLHERKQALWDYARRRYKEKYGIAHAEESC
;
A
#
# COMPACT_ATOMS: atom_id res chain seq x y z
N MET A 1 -32.01 4.66 -20.78
CA MET A 1 -30.89 4.17 -21.62
C MET A 1 -29.89 3.59 -20.65
N GLU A 2 -29.95 2.28 -20.49
CA GLU A 2 -29.10 1.51 -19.57
C GLU A 2 -27.65 1.58 -20.08
N PRO A 3 -26.65 1.79 -19.22
CA PRO A 3 -25.26 1.81 -19.66
C PRO A 3 -24.90 0.44 -20.28
N PRO A 4 -24.10 0.42 -21.36
CA PRO A 4 -23.76 -0.84 -22.02
C PRO A 4 -23.02 -1.77 -21.04
N PRO A 5 -23.23 -3.09 -21.15
CA PRO A 5 -22.59 -4.06 -20.27
C PRO A 5 -21.08 -4.00 -20.47
N ILE A 6 -20.37 -3.81 -19.35
CA ILE A 6 -18.92 -3.87 -19.26
C ILE A 6 -18.47 -5.24 -19.81
N PRO A 7 -17.50 -5.32 -20.74
CA PRO A 7 -17.04 -6.59 -21.28
C PRO A 7 -16.50 -7.48 -20.14
N ALA A 8 -16.90 -8.75 -20.14
CA ALA A 8 -16.64 -9.75 -19.08
C ALA A 8 -15.16 -9.93 -18.69
N ALA A 9 -14.21 -9.41 -19.47
CA ALA A 9 -12.79 -9.38 -19.14
C ALA A 9 -12.42 -8.34 -18.07
N ALA A 10 -13.14 -7.21 -17.97
CA ALA A 10 -12.88 -6.17 -16.96
C ALA A 10 -13.37 -6.56 -15.55
N ALA A 11 -14.32 -7.50 -15.47
CA ALA A 11 -14.77 -8.09 -14.21
C ALA A 11 -13.78 -9.14 -13.63
N ALA A 12 -12.75 -9.53 -14.39
CA ALA A 12 -11.87 -10.67 -14.04
C ALA A 12 -10.52 -10.29 -13.39
N ALA A 13 -10.22 -8.99 -13.24
CA ALA A 13 -9.02 -8.50 -12.56
C ALA A 13 -9.36 -8.11 -11.11
N SER A 14 -9.49 -9.10 -10.23
CA SER A 14 -9.49 -8.82 -8.80
C SER A 14 -8.19 -8.10 -8.41
N PRO A 15 -8.21 -7.15 -7.45
CA PRO A 15 -7.00 -6.42 -7.03
C PRO A 15 -5.83 -7.35 -6.68
N GLU A 16 -6.14 -8.52 -6.12
CA GLU A 16 -5.18 -9.56 -5.74
C GLU A 16 -4.37 -10.11 -6.92
N ARG A 17 -4.90 -10.07 -8.15
CA ARG A 17 -4.21 -10.56 -9.35
C ARG A 17 -3.32 -9.50 -10.00
N LEU A 18 -3.53 -8.22 -9.69
CA LEU A 18 -2.72 -7.11 -10.23
C LEU A 18 -1.37 -6.96 -9.53
N PHE A 19 -1.22 -7.52 -8.33
CA PHE A 19 -0.04 -7.35 -7.50
C PHE A 19 0.48 -8.69 -6.98
N ASP A 20 1.80 -8.81 -6.88
CA ASP A 20 2.41 -9.97 -6.24
C ASP A 20 2.52 -9.72 -4.72
N SER A 21 1.74 -10.44 -3.92
CA SER A 21 1.78 -10.37 -2.45
C SER A 21 3.03 -11.03 -1.86
N HIS A 22 3.57 -12.03 -2.59
CA HIS A 22 4.73 -12.80 -2.17
C HIS A 22 5.80 -12.78 -3.26
N ARG A 23 7.08 -12.77 -2.84
CA ARG A 23 8.24 -12.78 -3.74
C ARG A 23 8.34 -14.10 -4.51
N LEU A 24 8.00 -15.17 -3.83
CA LEU A 24 7.91 -16.51 -4.41
C LEU A 24 6.45 -16.75 -4.79
N PRO A 25 6.19 -17.36 -5.96
CA PRO A 25 4.84 -17.80 -6.29
C PRO A 25 4.32 -18.73 -5.19
N GLY A 26 3.15 -18.45 -4.63
CA GLY A 26 2.57 -19.20 -3.50
C GLY A 26 2.37 -20.69 -3.79
N ASP A 27 2.12 -21.02 -5.06
CA ASP A 27 2.03 -22.39 -5.60
C ASP A 27 3.27 -22.76 -6.42
N GLY A 28 4.42 -22.12 -6.15
CA GLY A 28 5.65 -22.33 -6.90
C GLY A 28 6.01 -23.81 -6.95
N PRO A 29 6.30 -24.38 -8.13
CA PRO A 29 6.70 -25.77 -8.20
C PRO A 29 7.98 -25.93 -7.37
N LEU A 30 7.99 -26.89 -6.44
CA LEU A 30 9.13 -27.28 -5.60
C LEU A 30 10.51 -27.22 -6.31
N PRO A 31 10.66 -27.57 -7.60
CA PRO A 31 11.92 -27.37 -8.33
C PRO A 31 12.41 -25.91 -8.41
N LEU A 32 11.53 -24.91 -8.51
CA LEU A 32 11.93 -23.50 -8.57
C LEU A 32 12.54 -23.03 -7.24
N LEU A 33 11.94 -23.46 -6.13
CA LEU A 33 12.45 -23.18 -4.80
C LEU A 33 13.80 -23.88 -4.58
N LEU A 34 13.93 -25.14 -5.01
CA LEU A 34 15.19 -25.88 -4.94
C LEU A 34 16.28 -25.23 -5.80
N ALA A 35 15.95 -24.79 -7.01
CA ALA A 35 16.88 -24.07 -7.88
C ALA A 35 17.34 -22.75 -7.24
N LEU A 36 16.43 -22.01 -6.61
CA LEU A 36 16.76 -20.79 -5.88
C LEU A 36 17.66 -21.07 -4.68
N LEU A 37 17.41 -22.15 -3.92
CA LEU A 37 18.22 -22.55 -2.78
C LEU A 37 19.65 -22.95 -3.22
N LEU A 38 19.76 -23.72 -4.30
CA LEU A 38 21.05 -24.11 -4.89
C LEU A 38 21.81 -22.89 -5.44
N TYR A 39 21.09 -21.92 -6.00
CA TYR A 39 21.64 -20.67 -6.49
C TYR A 39 22.03 -19.69 -5.36
N ALA A 40 21.40 -19.77 -4.19
CA ALA A 40 21.51 -18.75 -3.14
C ALA A 40 22.96 -18.39 -2.72
N PRO A 41 23.91 -19.34 -2.57
CA PRO A 41 25.30 -19.01 -2.26
C PRO A 41 25.95 -18.15 -3.37
N VAL A 42 25.69 -18.49 -4.64
CA VAL A 42 26.17 -17.72 -5.79
C VAL A 42 25.48 -16.37 -5.85
N GLY A 43 24.16 -16.32 -5.64
CA GLY A 43 23.39 -15.08 -5.59
C GLY A 43 23.85 -14.12 -4.49
N LEU A 44 24.24 -14.65 -3.32
CA LEU A 44 24.80 -13.83 -2.23
C LEU A 44 26.17 -13.26 -2.60
N CYS A 45 27.04 -14.05 -3.23
CA CYS A 45 28.31 -13.56 -3.75
C CYS A 45 28.10 -12.45 -4.81
N LEU A 46 27.18 -12.67 -5.75
CA LEU A 46 26.79 -11.68 -6.76
C LEU A 46 26.23 -10.41 -6.14
N LEU A 47 25.38 -10.53 -5.11
CA LEU A 47 24.85 -9.39 -4.36
C LEU A 47 25.98 -8.54 -3.78
N LEU A 48 26.95 -9.14 -3.09
CA LEU A 48 28.08 -8.42 -2.49
C LEU A 48 28.95 -7.73 -3.54
N VAL A 49 29.31 -8.44 -4.62
CA VAL A 49 30.09 -7.88 -5.72
C VAL A 49 29.33 -6.72 -6.37
N ARG A 50 28.03 -6.86 -6.63
CA ARG A 50 27.22 -5.82 -7.27
C ARG A 50 26.91 -4.64 -6.35
N LEU A 51 26.85 -4.83 -5.03
CA LEU A 51 26.80 -3.71 -4.08
C LEU A 51 28.08 -2.88 -4.18
N PHE A 52 29.24 -3.54 -4.19
CA PHE A 52 30.52 -2.86 -4.32
C PHE A 52 30.63 -2.15 -5.68
N VAL A 53 30.40 -2.86 -6.79
CA VAL A 53 30.45 -2.28 -8.13
C VAL A 53 29.40 -1.18 -8.28
N GLY A 54 28.17 -1.40 -7.82
CA GLY A 54 27.08 -0.44 -7.89
C GLY A 54 27.37 0.86 -7.16
N LEU A 55 28.04 0.81 -6.01
CA LEU A 55 28.51 1.99 -5.31
C LEU A 55 29.53 2.78 -6.15
N HIS A 56 30.50 2.09 -6.78
CA HIS A 56 31.48 2.76 -7.65
C HIS A 56 30.81 3.37 -8.87
N VAL A 57 29.86 2.66 -9.49
CA VAL A 57 29.07 3.14 -10.62
C VAL A 57 28.31 4.40 -10.24
N PHE A 58 27.69 4.41 -9.08
CA PHE A 58 26.99 5.57 -8.56
C PHE A 58 27.95 6.77 -8.41
N LEU A 59 29.08 6.60 -7.73
CA LEU A 59 30.08 7.66 -7.55
C LEU A 59 30.60 8.21 -8.89
N VAL A 60 30.93 7.33 -9.83
CA VAL A 60 31.41 7.71 -11.17
C VAL A 60 30.30 8.43 -11.97
N SER A 61 29.05 8.00 -11.83
CA SER A 61 27.90 8.63 -12.50
C SER A 61 27.59 10.03 -11.99
N CYS A 62 27.96 10.34 -10.74
CA CYS A 62 27.89 11.67 -10.15
C CYS A 62 29.04 12.58 -10.62
N ALA A 63 30.20 12.00 -10.96
CA ALA A 63 31.38 12.74 -11.39
C ALA A 63 31.39 13.05 -12.90
N LEU A 64 30.72 12.22 -13.72
CA LEU A 64 30.70 12.38 -15.18
C LEU A 64 29.56 13.29 -15.65
N PRO A 65 29.81 14.22 -16.60
CA PRO A 65 28.77 15.03 -17.21
C PRO A 65 27.86 14.18 -18.11
N ASP A 66 26.62 14.64 -18.32
CA ASP A 66 25.66 13.96 -19.17
C ASP A 66 26.09 13.96 -20.64
N GLY A 67 26.29 12.76 -21.19
CA GLY A 67 26.71 12.58 -22.58
C GLY A 67 26.81 11.12 -23.00
N ALA A 68 27.16 10.90 -24.26
CA ALA A 68 27.37 9.56 -24.83
C ALA A 68 28.35 8.68 -24.01
N PRO A 69 29.52 9.16 -23.51
CA PRO A 69 30.44 8.31 -22.76
C PRO A 69 29.86 7.87 -21.41
N ARG A 70 29.16 8.78 -20.71
CA ARG A 70 28.45 8.46 -19.47
C ARG A 70 27.39 7.38 -19.72
N ARG A 71 26.60 7.51 -20.80
CA ARG A 71 25.57 6.51 -21.15
C ARG A 71 26.16 5.15 -21.48
N PHE A 72 27.24 5.11 -22.25
CA PHE A 72 27.94 3.86 -22.57
C PHE A 72 28.45 3.19 -21.30
N LEU A 73 29.15 3.95 -20.44
CA LEU A 73 29.68 3.45 -19.18
C LEU A 73 28.55 2.94 -18.27
N VAL A 74 27.48 3.72 -18.08
CA VAL A 74 26.37 3.30 -17.23
C VAL A 74 25.65 2.09 -17.82
N ARG A 75 25.51 1.96 -19.15
CA ARG A 75 24.92 0.77 -19.78
C ARG A 75 25.79 -0.47 -19.59
N ALA A 76 27.11 -0.34 -19.75
CA ALA A 76 28.06 -1.42 -19.47
C ALA A 76 27.98 -1.84 -18.00
N MET A 77 27.95 -0.87 -17.10
CA MET A 77 27.87 -1.08 -15.66
C MET A 77 26.53 -1.67 -15.22
N CYS A 78 25.40 -1.22 -15.78
CA CYS A 78 24.08 -1.84 -15.58
C CYS A 78 24.10 -3.32 -15.98
N SER A 79 24.80 -3.67 -17.05
CA SER A 79 24.96 -5.08 -17.45
C SER A 79 25.71 -5.90 -16.38
N VAL A 80 26.75 -5.33 -15.74
CA VAL A 80 27.46 -5.94 -14.60
C VAL A 80 26.55 -6.08 -13.38
N LEU A 81 25.68 -5.08 -13.13
CA LEU A 81 24.65 -5.13 -12.10
C LEU A 81 23.51 -6.12 -12.39
N GLY A 82 23.55 -6.81 -13.53
CA GLY A 82 22.53 -7.77 -13.96
C GLY A 82 21.30 -7.12 -14.59
N LEU A 83 21.37 -5.84 -14.96
CA LEU A 83 20.29 -5.09 -15.61
C LEU A 83 20.51 -5.06 -17.12
N PHE A 84 19.72 -5.85 -17.85
CA PHE A 84 19.78 -5.90 -19.31
C PHE A 84 18.60 -5.18 -19.92
N VAL A 85 18.88 -4.31 -20.88
CA VAL A 85 17.87 -3.45 -21.49
C VAL A 85 17.83 -3.72 -22.99
N TRP A 86 16.73 -4.32 -23.44
CA TRP A 86 16.45 -4.61 -24.83
C TRP A 86 15.42 -3.64 -25.39
N GLN A 87 15.73 -3.04 -26.54
CA GLN A 87 14.84 -2.11 -27.23
C GLN A 87 14.42 -2.71 -28.57
N SER A 88 13.11 -2.84 -28.81
CA SER A 88 12.61 -3.46 -30.04
C SER A 88 12.55 -2.48 -31.23
N ARG A 89 12.36 -1.17 -30.96
CA ARG A 89 12.30 -0.13 -32.00
C ARG A 89 12.99 1.16 -31.51
N PRO A 90 13.78 1.84 -32.34
CA PRO A 90 14.37 3.13 -31.97
C PRO A 90 13.29 4.22 -31.79
N ARG A 91 13.56 5.20 -30.92
CA ARG A 91 12.70 6.38 -30.73
C ARG A 91 12.77 7.26 -31.98
N SER A 92 11.62 7.80 -32.41
CA SER A 92 11.55 8.77 -33.51
C SER A 92 12.19 10.10 -33.11
N ALA A 93 12.92 10.72 -34.05
CA ALA A 93 13.54 12.04 -33.84
C ALA A 93 12.53 13.18 -33.62
N ARG A 94 11.28 13.03 -34.10
CA ARG A 94 10.18 14.01 -33.94
C ARG A 94 9.24 13.67 -32.78
N ALA A 95 9.68 12.85 -31.84
CA ALA A 95 8.81 12.41 -30.76
C ALA A 95 8.50 13.53 -29.75
N PRO A 96 7.29 13.54 -29.18
CA PRO A 96 6.86 14.53 -28.20
C PRO A 96 7.75 14.53 -26.96
N ARG A 97 7.65 15.65 -26.23
CA ARG A 97 8.42 15.91 -25.02
C ARG A 97 7.93 15.14 -23.80
N VAL A 98 6.69 14.65 -23.81
CA VAL A 98 6.15 13.84 -22.71
C VAL A 98 6.12 12.37 -23.10
N LEU A 99 6.79 11.55 -22.28
CA LEU A 99 6.83 10.10 -22.34
C LEU A 99 5.90 9.52 -21.29
N VAL A 100 5.10 8.55 -21.68
CA VAL A 100 4.12 7.90 -20.80
C VAL A 100 4.37 6.40 -20.80
N ALA A 101 4.55 5.81 -19.61
CA ALA A 101 4.90 4.40 -19.48
C ALA A 101 4.05 3.70 -18.42
N ASN A 102 3.81 2.41 -18.59
CA ASN A 102 3.34 1.57 -17.49
C ASN A 102 4.45 1.44 -16.42
N HIS A 103 4.06 1.17 -15.18
CA HIS A 103 4.96 1.14 -14.03
C HIS A 103 5.02 -0.25 -13.39
N VAL A 104 6.17 -0.90 -13.46
CA VAL A 104 6.38 -2.27 -13.00
C VAL A 104 7.34 -2.31 -11.81
N THR A 105 8.43 -1.53 -11.86
CA THR A 105 9.45 -1.52 -10.81
C THR A 105 9.78 -0.11 -10.31
N PRO A 106 10.27 0.05 -9.07
CA PRO A 106 10.79 1.33 -8.60
C PRO A 106 12.01 1.86 -9.39
N PHE A 107 12.57 1.10 -10.33
CA PHE A 107 13.77 1.48 -11.09
C PHE A 107 13.47 1.79 -12.56
N ASP A 108 12.19 1.76 -12.98
CA ASP A 108 11.79 1.98 -14.36
C ASP A 108 12.31 3.31 -14.91
N HIS A 109 12.26 4.38 -14.11
CA HIS A 109 12.74 5.69 -14.50
C HIS A 109 14.26 5.75 -14.72
N ASN A 110 15.03 5.00 -13.93
CA ASN A 110 16.48 4.89 -14.15
C ASN A 110 16.75 4.22 -15.49
N VAL A 111 16.10 3.08 -15.76
CA VAL A 111 16.29 2.32 -17.00
C VAL A 111 15.89 3.14 -18.22
N LEU A 112 14.74 3.82 -18.16
CA LEU A 112 14.25 4.65 -19.25
C LEU A 112 15.08 5.92 -19.43
N GLY A 113 15.58 6.51 -18.33
CA GLY A 113 16.54 7.62 -18.36
C GLY A 113 17.82 7.27 -19.12
N LEU A 114 18.33 6.04 -18.96
CA LEU A 114 19.50 5.56 -19.72
C LEU A 114 19.23 5.41 -21.22
N LEU A 115 18.01 5.07 -21.61
CA LEU A 115 17.64 4.87 -23.02
C LEU A 115 17.31 6.17 -23.74
N ALA A 116 16.51 7.04 -23.11
CA ALA A 116 15.93 8.21 -23.76
C ALA A 116 16.41 9.54 -23.19
N SER A 117 17.26 9.52 -22.16
CA SER A 117 17.76 10.73 -21.49
C SER A 117 16.61 11.63 -21.06
N CYS A 118 15.62 11.02 -20.41
CA CYS A 118 14.43 11.68 -19.91
C CYS A 118 14.56 11.97 -18.41
N SER A 119 13.81 12.96 -17.96
CA SER A 119 13.68 13.33 -16.55
C SER A 119 12.33 12.87 -16.01
N ALA A 120 12.33 12.15 -14.89
CA ALA A 120 11.10 11.77 -14.19
C ALA A 120 10.95 12.62 -12.92
N PRO A 121 9.82 13.32 -12.72
CA PRO A 121 9.60 14.12 -11.53
C PRO A 121 9.27 13.25 -10.31
N VAL A 122 9.69 13.65 -9.11
CA VAL A 122 9.17 13.05 -7.87
C VAL A 122 7.78 13.61 -7.59
N LEU A 123 6.79 12.72 -7.54
CA LEU A 123 5.40 13.10 -7.28
C LEU A 123 5.01 12.98 -5.81
N ASN A 124 5.54 11.97 -5.12
CA ASN A 124 5.27 11.67 -3.72
C ASN A 124 6.54 11.06 -3.12
N GLY A 125 7.33 11.85 -2.37
CA GLY A 125 8.57 11.35 -1.78
C GLY A 125 9.37 12.39 -1.00
N ALA A 126 10.33 11.92 -0.20
CA ALA A 126 11.27 12.79 0.49
C ALA A 126 12.20 13.45 -0.54
N ALA A 127 12.21 14.78 -0.55
CA ALA A 127 13.14 15.61 -1.29
C ALA A 127 14.60 15.41 -0.83
N GLY A 128 15.56 15.90 -1.61
CA GLY A 128 16.98 15.87 -1.25
C GLY A 128 17.72 14.62 -1.73
N PHE A 129 18.67 14.12 -0.92
CA PHE A 129 19.68 13.15 -1.40
C PHE A 129 19.09 11.86 -2.00
N VAL A 130 18.00 11.33 -1.43
CA VAL A 130 17.39 10.08 -1.93
C VAL A 130 16.71 10.29 -3.29
N CYS A 131 16.09 11.46 -3.50
CA CYS A 131 15.52 11.86 -4.79
C CYS A 131 16.64 12.00 -5.84
N TRP A 132 17.65 12.81 -5.52
CA TRP A 132 18.77 13.09 -6.39
C TRP A 132 19.57 11.83 -6.76
N SER A 133 19.90 11.00 -5.77
CA SER A 133 20.69 9.76 -5.99
C SER A 133 19.96 8.74 -6.86
N ARG A 134 18.63 8.81 -6.91
CA ARG A 134 17.80 7.97 -7.79
C ARG A 134 17.59 8.62 -9.16
N GLY A 135 18.18 9.78 -9.45
CA GLY A 135 18.07 10.45 -10.75
C GLY A 135 16.69 11.03 -11.02
N PHE A 136 15.91 11.33 -9.98
CA PHE A 136 14.65 12.04 -10.17
C PHE A 136 14.87 13.55 -10.30
N LEU A 137 13.97 14.17 -11.05
CA LEU A 137 13.85 15.62 -11.13
C LEU A 137 13.09 16.12 -9.91
N GLU A 138 13.76 16.90 -9.07
CA GLU A 138 13.13 17.63 -7.99
C GLU A 138 12.48 18.89 -8.57
N VAL A 139 11.15 18.95 -8.54
CA VAL A 139 10.42 20.17 -8.90
C VAL A 139 10.31 21.00 -7.63
N ALA A 140 11.30 21.87 -7.41
CA ALA A 140 11.39 22.69 -6.21
C ALA A 140 10.16 23.61 -6.07
N GLY A 141 9.58 23.67 -4.86
CA GLY A 141 8.58 24.67 -4.50
C GLY A 141 7.13 24.38 -4.88
N ALA A 142 6.80 23.19 -5.39
CA ALA A 142 5.41 22.80 -5.61
C ALA A 142 4.81 22.18 -4.34
N GLU A 143 4.11 22.98 -3.53
CA GLU A 143 3.35 22.49 -2.38
C GLU A 143 1.99 21.93 -2.81
N SER A 144 1.49 22.40 -3.95
CA SER A 144 0.24 21.92 -4.56
C SER A 144 0.46 21.21 -5.90
N ARG A 145 -0.47 20.30 -6.24
CA ARG A 145 -0.48 19.60 -7.55
C ARG A 145 -0.66 20.57 -8.72
N ALA A 146 -1.29 21.73 -8.50
CA ALA A 146 -1.47 22.76 -9.52
C ALA A 146 -0.15 23.48 -9.85
N GLU A 147 0.62 23.88 -8.83
CA GLU A 147 1.95 24.48 -9.00
C GLU A 147 2.94 23.52 -9.67
N LEU A 148 2.87 22.24 -9.31
CA LEU A 148 3.65 21.19 -9.96
C LEU A 148 3.31 21.11 -11.45
N LEU A 149 2.03 21.10 -11.79
CA LEU A 149 1.56 21.05 -13.18
C LEU A 149 2.06 22.26 -13.99
N GLU A 150 1.93 23.47 -13.46
CA GLU A 150 2.43 24.69 -14.12
C GLU A 150 3.95 24.66 -14.31
N SER A 151 4.70 24.20 -13.30
CA SER A 151 6.15 24.02 -13.40
C SER A 151 6.53 23.01 -14.49
N LEU A 152 5.81 21.89 -14.59
CA LEU A 152 6.04 20.87 -15.62
C LEU A 152 5.66 21.35 -17.04
N LYS A 153 4.61 22.17 -17.17
CA LYS A 153 4.28 22.83 -18.45
C LYS A 153 5.38 23.80 -18.87
N GLY A 154 5.88 24.62 -17.94
CA GLY A 154 7.02 25.51 -18.17
C GLY A 154 8.27 24.74 -18.58
N TYR A 155 8.57 23.64 -17.87
CA TYR A 155 9.68 22.74 -18.19
C TYR A 155 9.59 22.16 -19.62
N CYS A 156 8.41 21.71 -20.04
CA CYS A 156 8.19 21.17 -21.39
C CYS A 156 8.28 22.23 -22.48
N SER A 157 7.95 23.49 -22.16
CA SER A 157 7.99 24.62 -23.11
C SER A 157 9.42 25.08 -23.41
N GLN A 158 10.35 24.87 -22.48
CA GLN A 158 11.76 25.22 -22.68
C GLN A 158 12.45 24.23 -23.63
N GLY A 159 12.87 24.74 -24.79
CA GLY A 159 13.41 23.96 -25.90
C GLY A 159 14.62 23.07 -25.57
N GLY A 160 15.43 23.43 -24.56
CA GLY A 160 16.66 22.73 -24.19
C GLY A 160 16.50 21.57 -23.19
N ASN A 161 15.32 21.42 -22.57
CA ASN A 161 15.15 20.41 -21.52
C ASN A 161 14.98 18.99 -22.10
N PRO A 162 15.45 17.96 -21.38
CA PRO A 162 15.19 16.57 -21.74
C PRO A 162 13.69 16.25 -21.67
N PRO A 163 13.22 15.20 -22.39
CA PRO A 163 11.82 14.80 -22.34
C PRO A 163 11.40 14.39 -20.92
N LEU A 164 10.16 14.71 -20.56
CA LEU A 164 9.55 14.40 -19.28
C LEU A 164 8.97 12.98 -19.29
N LEU A 165 9.37 12.12 -18.36
CA LEU A 165 8.86 10.75 -18.20
C LEU A 165 7.85 10.68 -17.06
N LEU A 166 6.65 10.21 -17.37
CA LEU A 166 5.53 10.11 -16.44
C LEU A 166 4.96 8.68 -16.41
N PHE A 167 4.54 8.27 -15.21
CA PHE A 167 3.89 6.98 -14.95
C PHE A 167 2.44 7.23 -14.49
N PRO A 168 1.47 7.27 -15.42
CA PRO A 168 0.08 7.63 -15.10
C PRO A 168 -0.64 6.60 -14.22
N GLU A 169 -0.10 5.39 -14.06
CA GLU A 169 -0.59 4.40 -13.10
C GLU A 169 -0.40 4.85 -11.64
N GLU A 170 0.51 5.80 -11.39
CA GLU A 170 0.91 6.36 -10.08
C GLU A 170 1.43 5.33 -9.04
N ALA A 171 1.31 4.04 -9.32
CA ALA A 171 1.83 2.95 -8.51
C ALA A 171 2.23 1.76 -9.40
N THR A 172 3.15 0.93 -8.90
CA THR A 172 3.63 -0.25 -9.64
C THR A 172 2.59 -1.37 -9.71
N THR A 173 2.53 -2.10 -10.83
CA THR A 173 1.77 -3.36 -10.96
C THR A 173 2.72 -4.52 -11.22
N ASN A 174 2.20 -5.75 -11.24
CA ASN A 174 2.98 -6.91 -11.64
C ASN A 174 3.25 -6.96 -13.16
N GLY A 175 2.59 -6.10 -13.96
CA GLY A 175 2.75 -6.01 -15.41
C GLY A 175 2.24 -7.21 -16.22
N ARG A 176 1.54 -8.18 -15.60
CA ARG A 176 1.11 -9.43 -16.24
C ARG A 176 -0.40 -9.55 -16.44
N VAL A 177 -1.20 -8.90 -15.57
CA VAL A 177 -2.66 -9.07 -15.57
C VAL A 177 -3.38 -7.85 -16.12
N GLY A 178 -2.99 -6.66 -15.67
CA GLY A 178 -3.64 -5.43 -16.09
C GLY A 178 -2.86 -4.19 -15.68
N LEU A 179 -3.27 -3.07 -16.27
CA LEU A 179 -2.82 -1.73 -15.89
C LEU A 179 -3.80 -1.12 -14.90
N LEU A 180 -3.27 -0.33 -13.96
CA LEU A 180 -4.12 0.56 -13.18
C LEU A 180 -4.74 1.63 -14.09
N ARG A 181 -5.85 2.20 -13.63
CA ARG A 181 -6.48 3.36 -14.24
C ARG A 181 -5.48 4.51 -14.28
N PHE A 182 -5.28 5.04 -15.48
CA PHE A 182 -4.41 6.19 -15.68
C PHE A 182 -5.06 7.45 -15.10
N SER A 183 -4.28 8.23 -14.36
CA SER A 183 -4.70 9.56 -13.93
C SER A 183 -4.62 10.56 -15.09
N SER A 184 -5.49 11.57 -15.09
CA SER A 184 -5.60 12.53 -16.21
C SER A 184 -4.54 13.63 -16.18
N TRP A 185 -3.94 13.93 -15.03
CA TRP A 185 -2.98 15.02 -14.89
C TRP A 185 -1.75 14.98 -15.81
N PRO A 186 -1.14 13.83 -16.18
CA PRO A 186 0.00 13.80 -17.11
C PRO A 186 -0.41 14.30 -18.50
N PHE A 187 -1.68 14.08 -18.85
CA PHE A 187 -2.32 14.46 -20.10
C PHE A 187 -2.80 15.92 -20.10
N SER A 188 -2.75 16.60 -18.95
CA SER A 188 -3.02 18.04 -18.82
C SER A 188 -1.79 18.91 -19.15
N ILE A 189 -0.60 18.32 -19.28
CA ILE A 189 0.66 19.06 -19.50
C ILE A 189 0.82 19.44 -20.97
N VAL A 190 0.57 18.49 -21.88
CA VAL A 190 0.65 18.67 -23.33
C VAL A 190 -0.39 17.80 -24.03
N ASP A 191 -0.85 18.24 -25.20
CA ASP A 191 -1.81 17.49 -26.03
C ASP A 191 -1.15 16.38 -26.87
N ALA A 192 0.17 16.16 -26.73
CA ALA A 192 0.91 15.15 -27.48
C ALA A 192 1.83 14.33 -26.57
N VAL A 193 1.59 13.03 -26.47
CA VAL A 193 2.38 12.10 -25.64
C VAL A 193 2.97 10.98 -26.48
N GLN A 194 4.10 10.42 -26.04
CA GLN A 194 4.64 9.18 -26.58
C GLN A 194 4.50 8.06 -25.56
N PRO A 195 3.58 7.11 -25.80
CA PRO A 195 3.48 5.92 -24.98
C PRO A 195 4.67 4.99 -25.20
N LEU A 196 5.07 4.29 -24.15
CA LEU A 196 6.05 3.21 -24.21
C LEU A 196 5.62 2.05 -23.31
N ALA A 197 5.69 0.84 -23.87
CA ALA A 197 5.35 -0.38 -23.19
C ALA A 197 6.62 -0.99 -22.57
N LEU A 198 6.57 -1.22 -21.26
CA LEU A 198 7.63 -1.75 -20.44
C LEU A 198 7.26 -3.15 -19.94
N ARG A 199 8.05 -4.15 -20.35
CA ARG A 199 7.98 -5.50 -19.78
C ARG A 199 9.26 -5.78 -19.02
N VAL A 200 9.12 -6.34 -17.82
CA VAL A 200 10.24 -6.67 -16.96
C VAL A 200 10.15 -8.14 -16.59
N TRP A 201 11.27 -8.83 -16.68
CA TRP A 201 11.37 -10.24 -16.36
C TRP A 201 12.56 -10.51 -15.42
N ARG A 202 12.33 -11.41 -14.46
CA ARG A 202 13.35 -11.94 -13.55
C ARG A 202 13.18 -13.46 -13.46
N PRO A 203 14.27 -14.23 -13.34
CA PRO A 203 14.18 -15.64 -12.99
C PRO A 203 13.89 -15.81 -11.49
N PHE A 204 13.29 -16.94 -11.13
CA PHE A 204 13.02 -17.42 -9.76
C PHE A 204 11.99 -16.63 -8.94
N VAL A 205 11.94 -15.31 -9.06
CA VAL A 205 11.19 -14.44 -8.15
C VAL A 205 10.30 -13.46 -8.91
N ALA A 206 9.23 -13.03 -8.24
CA ALA A 206 8.39 -11.93 -8.70
C ALA A 206 9.21 -10.63 -8.86
N VAL A 207 8.88 -9.91 -9.93
CA VAL A 207 9.57 -8.68 -10.35
C VAL A 207 9.43 -7.55 -9.33
N SER A 208 8.31 -7.46 -8.64
CA SER A 208 8.03 -6.44 -7.63
C SER A 208 7.00 -6.99 -6.67
N VAL A 209 7.19 -6.81 -5.37
CA VAL A 209 6.22 -7.25 -4.36
C VAL A 209 5.44 -6.05 -3.84
N ALA A 210 4.14 -6.22 -3.73
CA ALA A 210 3.23 -5.18 -3.26
C ALA A 210 3.63 -4.73 -1.85
N GLY A 211 4.00 -3.45 -1.70
CA GLY A 211 4.42 -2.87 -0.42
C GLY A 211 5.89 -3.11 -0.03
N ALA A 212 6.71 -3.74 -0.89
CA ALA A 212 8.15 -3.80 -0.68
C ALA A 212 8.80 -2.40 -0.81
N SER A 213 9.84 -2.15 -0.02
CA SER A 213 10.64 -0.92 -0.16
C SER A 213 11.52 -1.00 -1.41
N TRP A 214 11.89 0.17 -1.95
CA TRP A 214 12.81 0.23 -3.08
C TRP A 214 14.19 -0.37 -2.74
N VAL A 215 14.63 -0.30 -1.47
CA VAL A 215 15.89 -0.91 -1.02
C VAL A 215 15.79 -2.42 -1.11
N THR A 216 14.69 -3.01 -0.66
CA THR A 216 14.44 -4.45 -0.79
C THR A 216 14.43 -4.87 -2.26
N GLU A 217 13.80 -4.09 -3.14
CA GLU A 217 13.83 -4.35 -4.59
C GLU A 217 15.25 -4.23 -5.18
N LEU A 218 16.08 -3.30 -4.67
CA LEU A 218 17.48 -3.17 -5.08
C LEU A 218 18.30 -4.41 -4.72
N LEU A 219 18.18 -4.87 -3.47
CA LEU A 219 18.87 -6.05 -2.98
C LEU A 219 18.47 -7.29 -3.78
N TRP A 220 17.17 -7.47 -4.07
CA TRP A 220 16.71 -8.55 -4.94
C TRP A 220 17.26 -8.42 -6.36
N THR A 221 17.31 -7.21 -6.91
CA THR A 221 17.89 -6.96 -8.24
C THR A 221 19.34 -7.40 -8.33
N PHE A 222 20.14 -7.13 -7.30
CA PHE A 222 21.54 -7.54 -7.25
C PHE A 222 21.74 -9.02 -6.92
N PHE A 223 20.83 -9.62 -6.16
CA PHE A 223 20.85 -11.05 -5.84
C PHE A 223 20.46 -11.94 -7.02
N VAL A 224 19.43 -11.59 -7.80
CA VAL A 224 19.00 -12.40 -8.95
C VAL A 224 20.05 -12.36 -10.06
N PRO A 225 20.23 -13.43 -10.86
CA PRO A 225 21.30 -13.46 -11.85
C PRO A 225 21.12 -12.38 -12.92
N VAL A 226 19.86 -12.12 -13.31
CA VAL A 226 19.53 -11.15 -14.36
C VAL A 226 18.14 -10.55 -14.14
N THR A 227 17.99 -9.27 -14.45
CA THR A 227 16.71 -8.58 -14.64
C THR A 227 16.70 -8.00 -16.06
N VAL A 228 15.74 -8.44 -16.87
CA VAL A 228 15.63 -8.03 -18.27
C VAL A 228 14.47 -7.05 -18.42
N TYR A 229 14.78 -5.86 -18.95
CA TYR A 229 13.82 -4.84 -19.35
C TYR A 229 13.65 -4.87 -20.85
N GLN A 230 12.44 -5.12 -21.32
CA GLN A 230 12.05 -4.99 -22.70
C GLN A 230 11.26 -3.70 -22.86
N VAL A 231 11.80 -2.78 -23.66
CA VAL A 231 11.19 -1.48 -23.94
C VAL A 231 10.71 -1.43 -25.39
N ARG A 232 9.43 -1.11 -25.56
CA ARG A 232 8.81 -0.90 -26.88
C ARG A 232 8.22 0.50 -26.96
N TRP A 233 8.69 1.25 -27.95
CA TRP A 233 8.22 2.60 -28.24
C TRP A 233 7.00 2.53 -29.14
N LEU A 234 5.91 3.19 -28.73
CA LEU A 234 4.70 3.29 -29.54
C LEU A 234 4.70 4.61 -30.35
N PRO A 235 3.89 4.68 -31.41
CA PRO A 235 3.63 5.93 -32.11
C PRO A 235 3.11 7.02 -31.16
N SER A 236 3.45 8.27 -31.47
CA SER A 236 2.94 9.42 -30.72
C SER A 236 1.44 9.54 -30.85
N VAL A 237 0.80 9.91 -29.75
CA VAL A 237 -0.65 10.04 -29.66
C VAL A 237 -0.99 11.49 -29.33
N TYR A 238 -1.89 12.05 -30.12
CA TYR A 238 -2.38 13.41 -29.95
C TYR A 238 -3.80 13.38 -29.39
N ARG A 239 -4.10 14.33 -28.50
CA ARG A 239 -5.44 14.57 -27.99
C ARG A 239 -6.32 15.11 -29.11
N GLN A 240 -7.55 14.61 -29.20
CA GLN A 240 -8.52 15.08 -30.18
C GLN A 240 -9.23 16.35 -29.66
N ALA A 241 -9.73 17.21 -30.55
CA ALA A 241 -10.31 18.51 -30.17
C ALA A 241 -11.53 18.39 -29.24
N GLU A 242 -12.34 17.35 -29.42
CA GLU A 242 -13.55 17.09 -28.64
C GLU A 242 -13.30 16.21 -27.40
N GLU A 243 -12.08 15.67 -27.27
CA GLU A 243 -11.73 14.69 -26.23
C GLU A 243 -11.31 15.37 -24.93
N THR A 244 -11.88 14.94 -23.81
CA THR A 244 -11.47 15.34 -22.47
C THR A 244 -10.10 14.77 -22.10
N GLN A 245 -9.47 15.29 -21.05
CA GLN A 245 -8.16 14.77 -20.60
C GLN A 245 -8.29 13.34 -20.05
N GLU A 246 -9.43 13.04 -19.42
CA GLU A 246 -9.77 11.71 -18.91
C GLU A 246 -9.99 10.70 -20.03
N GLU A 247 -10.70 11.08 -21.09
CA GLU A 247 -10.88 10.23 -22.28
C GLU A 247 -9.55 10.00 -23.00
N PHE A 248 -8.70 11.02 -23.10
CA PHE A 248 -7.36 10.88 -23.65
C PHE A 248 -6.50 9.92 -22.83
N ALA A 249 -6.54 10.04 -21.49
CA ALA A 249 -5.84 9.15 -20.58
C ALA A 249 -6.32 7.70 -20.74
N LEU A 250 -7.64 7.48 -20.83
CA LEU A 250 -8.24 6.17 -21.02
C LEU A 250 -7.84 5.56 -22.36
N ARG A 251 -7.90 6.32 -23.45
CA ARG A 251 -7.49 5.87 -24.79
C ARG A 251 -6.01 5.47 -24.81
N VAL A 252 -5.13 6.24 -24.17
CA VAL A 252 -3.70 5.89 -24.07
C VAL A 252 -3.49 4.65 -23.17
N GLN A 253 -4.27 4.50 -22.10
CA GLN A 253 -4.27 3.29 -21.27
C GLN A 253 -4.66 2.05 -22.07
N GLU A 254 -5.73 2.12 -22.87
CA GLU A 254 -6.20 1.01 -23.72
C GLU A 254 -5.17 0.64 -24.80
N LEU A 255 -4.54 1.64 -25.42
CA LEU A 255 -3.46 1.42 -26.40
C LEU A 255 -2.27 0.69 -25.77
N LEU A 256 -1.85 1.08 -24.55
CA LEU A 256 -0.77 0.40 -23.83
C LEU A 256 -1.17 -0.99 -23.36
N ALA A 257 -2.41 -1.17 -22.89
CA ALA A 257 -2.95 -2.45 -22.45
C ALA A 257 -2.97 -3.46 -23.62
N LEU A 258 -3.43 -3.02 -24.80
CA LEU A 258 -3.42 -3.81 -26.04
C LEU A 258 -2.00 -4.24 -26.42
N GLU A 259 -1.05 -3.30 -26.40
CA GLU A 259 0.35 -3.58 -26.75
C GLU A 259 1.03 -4.54 -25.74
N LEU A 260 0.72 -4.39 -24.45
CA LEU A 260 1.22 -5.26 -23.40
C LEU A 260 0.51 -6.63 -23.38
N GLY A 261 -0.68 -6.76 -23.98
CA GLY A 261 -1.50 -7.95 -23.92
C GLY A 261 -2.15 -8.16 -22.54
N VAL A 262 -2.51 -7.06 -21.86
CA VAL A 262 -3.10 -7.04 -20.51
C VAL A 262 -4.41 -6.26 -20.50
N VAL A 263 -5.16 -6.30 -19.40
CA VAL A 263 -6.46 -5.60 -19.29
C VAL A 263 -6.28 -4.17 -18.79
N SER A 264 -7.00 -3.20 -19.37
CA SER A 264 -7.18 -1.87 -18.79
C SER A 264 -8.21 -1.95 -17.65
N THR A 265 -7.80 -1.63 -16.42
CA THR A 265 -8.71 -1.69 -15.26
C THR A 265 -9.20 -0.31 -14.86
N CYS A 266 -10.29 -0.27 -14.09
CA CYS A 266 -10.79 0.94 -13.44
C CYS A 266 -10.15 1.19 -12.06
N LEU A 267 -9.28 0.28 -11.60
CA LEU A 267 -8.65 0.33 -10.28
C LEU A 267 -7.53 1.37 -10.26
N THR A 268 -7.54 2.24 -9.26
CA THR A 268 -6.60 3.35 -9.11
C THR A 268 -5.43 2.98 -8.18
N ALA A 269 -4.39 3.82 -8.17
CA ALA A 269 -3.32 3.73 -7.17
C ALA A 269 -3.85 3.88 -5.72
N ALA A 270 -4.92 4.67 -5.51
CA ALA A 270 -5.56 4.80 -4.21
C ALA A 270 -6.21 3.49 -3.77
N ASP A 271 -6.90 2.79 -4.69
CA ASP A 271 -7.50 1.48 -4.42
C ASP A 271 -6.43 0.45 -4.05
N LYS A 272 -5.28 0.48 -4.72
CA LYS A 272 -4.11 -0.33 -4.35
C LYS A 272 -3.63 -0.01 -2.93
N ALA A 273 -3.45 1.28 -2.62
CA ALA A 273 -2.96 1.70 -1.30
C ALA A 273 -3.93 1.29 -0.19
N GLU A 274 -5.23 1.41 -0.43
CA GLU A 274 -6.27 0.94 0.48
C GLU A 274 -6.23 -0.58 0.65
N HIS A 275 -6.16 -1.35 -0.44
CA HIS A 275 -6.07 -2.81 -0.39
C HIS A 275 -4.86 -3.28 0.43
N LEU A 276 -3.69 -2.67 0.22
CA LEU A 276 -2.48 -2.96 1.00
C LEU A 276 -2.64 -2.59 2.48
N LYS A 277 -3.32 -1.48 2.79
CA LYS A 277 -3.63 -1.10 4.16
C LYS A 277 -4.54 -2.15 4.82
N ARG A 278 -5.58 -2.61 4.13
CA ARG A 278 -6.50 -3.66 4.62
C ARG A 278 -5.75 -4.96 4.93
N LEU A 279 -4.87 -5.42 4.04
CA LEU A 279 -4.06 -6.64 4.25
C LEU A 279 -3.16 -6.56 5.48
N ARG A 280 -2.64 -5.37 5.83
CA ARG A 280 -1.81 -5.18 7.03
C ARG A 280 -2.62 -5.26 8.32
N HIS A 281 -3.87 -4.82 8.31
CA HIS A 281 -4.73 -4.81 9.51
C HIS A 281 -5.55 -6.10 9.67
N HIS A 282 -5.92 -6.73 8.56
CA HIS A 282 -6.63 -8.00 8.52
C HIS A 282 -5.89 -8.96 7.57
N PRO A 283 -4.80 -9.60 8.03
CA PRO A 283 -4.21 -10.70 7.27
C PRO A 283 -5.30 -11.76 7.05
N PRO A 284 -5.41 -12.36 5.85
CA PRO A 284 -6.43 -13.36 5.59
C PRO A 284 -6.33 -14.46 6.63
N ALA A 285 -7.41 -14.67 7.38
CA ALA A 285 -7.50 -15.79 8.31
C ALA A 285 -7.16 -17.06 7.53
N SER A 286 -6.21 -17.84 8.05
CA SER A 286 -5.89 -19.18 7.55
C SER A 286 -7.19 -19.90 7.22
N ARG A 287 -7.34 -20.24 5.94
CA ARG A 287 -8.38 -21.07 5.31
C ARG A 287 -9.27 -21.78 6.35
N PRO A 288 -10.59 -21.53 6.36
CA PRO A 288 -11.48 -22.26 7.28
C PRO A 288 -11.31 -23.77 7.07
N PRO A 289 -11.32 -24.58 8.14
CA PRO A 289 -11.26 -26.03 8.00
C PRO A 289 -12.41 -26.48 7.08
N PRO A 290 -12.18 -27.47 6.19
CA PRO A 290 -13.22 -27.95 5.30
C PRO A 290 -14.44 -28.37 6.12
N HIS A 291 -15.63 -27.96 5.65
CA HIS A 291 -16.90 -28.37 6.21
C HIS A 291 -16.93 -29.89 6.42
N PRO A 292 -17.35 -30.40 7.59
CA PRO A 292 -17.48 -31.84 7.80
C PRO A 292 -18.62 -32.37 6.94
N SER A 293 -18.28 -32.94 5.78
CA SER A 293 -19.18 -33.78 5.00
C SER A 293 -19.48 -35.07 5.79
N GLN A 294 -20.77 -35.38 5.89
CA GLN A 294 -21.38 -36.51 6.59
C GLN A 294 -20.83 -37.90 6.19
N PRO A 295 -21.08 -38.94 7.03
CA PRO A 295 -20.22 -40.11 7.15
C PRO A 295 -20.63 -41.25 6.21
N SER A 296 -19.65 -42.02 5.77
CA SER A 296 -19.88 -43.38 5.25
C SER A 296 -18.72 -44.30 5.63
N GLY A 297 -19.05 -45.34 6.38
CA GLY A 297 -18.43 -46.67 6.25
C GLY A 297 -17.09 -46.95 6.95
N SER A 298 -17.17 -47.22 8.26
CA SER A 298 -16.50 -48.33 8.97
C SER A 298 -15.05 -48.76 8.61
N ARG A 299 -14.08 -48.40 9.47
CA ARG A 299 -12.98 -49.28 9.90
C ARG A 299 -12.41 -48.83 11.27
N PRO A 300 -11.92 -49.75 12.13
CA PRO A 300 -11.85 -49.52 13.57
C PRO A 300 -10.65 -48.68 14.01
N GLN A 301 -10.92 -47.93 15.07
CA GLN A 301 -10.16 -46.85 15.65
C GLN A 301 -9.21 -47.38 16.75
N VAL A 302 -7.93 -47.02 16.66
CA VAL A 302 -6.98 -47.10 17.78
C VAL A 302 -7.08 -45.78 18.55
N PRO A 303 -7.29 -45.76 19.88
CA PRO A 303 -7.47 -44.51 20.60
C PRO A 303 -6.09 -43.87 20.85
N ARG A 304 -5.84 -42.72 20.22
CA ARG A 304 -4.65 -41.90 20.53
C ARG A 304 -5.06 -40.43 20.67
N ASN A 305 -5.11 -40.00 21.94
CA ASN A 305 -5.02 -38.62 22.43
C ASN A 305 -5.89 -37.55 21.75
N MET A 306 -7.21 -37.56 22.01
CA MET A 306 -8.07 -36.37 21.80
C MET A 306 -8.12 -35.42 23.00
N ALA A 307 -7.64 -35.84 24.19
CA ALA A 307 -7.70 -35.02 25.39
C ALA A 307 -6.73 -33.82 25.40
N SER A 308 -5.69 -33.80 24.56
CA SER A 308 -4.69 -32.72 24.56
C SER A 308 -5.15 -31.48 23.80
N THR A 309 -5.89 -31.63 22.70
CA THR A 309 -6.28 -30.49 21.85
C THR A 309 -7.42 -29.66 22.47
N GLU A 310 -8.40 -30.32 23.09
CA GLU A 310 -9.46 -29.63 23.84
C GLU A 310 -8.89 -28.88 25.04
N ASN A 311 -7.91 -29.46 25.75
CA ASN A 311 -7.25 -28.77 26.85
C ASN A 311 -6.49 -27.51 26.41
N VAL A 312 -5.79 -27.54 25.27
CA VAL A 312 -5.07 -26.35 24.75
C VAL A 312 -6.07 -25.24 24.37
N HIS A 313 -7.18 -25.60 23.73
CA HIS A 313 -8.22 -24.64 23.36
C HIS A 313 -8.88 -24.00 24.60
N LEU A 314 -9.28 -24.82 25.58
CA LEU A 314 -9.88 -24.35 26.83
C LEU A 314 -8.92 -23.48 27.66
N ILE A 315 -7.62 -23.80 27.67
CA ILE A 315 -6.60 -22.96 28.34
C ILE A 315 -6.48 -21.59 27.66
N SER A 316 -6.54 -21.54 26.32
CA SER A 316 -6.47 -20.27 25.57
C SER A 316 -7.69 -19.38 25.84
N MET A 317 -8.89 -19.98 25.90
CA MET A 317 -10.13 -19.29 26.23
C MET A 317 -10.13 -18.80 27.67
N ALA A 318 -9.66 -19.62 28.62
CA ALA A 318 -9.60 -19.26 30.03
C ALA A 318 -8.67 -18.07 30.30
N ARG A 319 -7.55 -17.99 29.59
CA ARG A 319 -6.64 -16.84 29.66
C ARG A 319 -7.31 -15.54 29.20
N ARG A 320 -8.12 -15.62 28.13
CA ARG A 320 -8.86 -14.49 27.59
C ARG A 320 -9.93 -13.98 28.55
N VAL A 321 -10.58 -14.87 29.30
CA VAL A 321 -11.52 -14.49 30.38
C VAL A 321 -10.77 -13.83 31.54
N GLN A 322 -9.59 -14.36 31.93
CA GLN A 322 -8.79 -13.80 33.03
C GLN A 322 -8.23 -12.40 32.72
N GLU A 323 -7.91 -12.09 31.46
CA GLU A 323 -7.52 -10.73 31.05
C GLU A 323 -8.63 -9.70 31.32
N VAL A 324 -9.90 -10.11 31.23
CA VAL A 324 -11.06 -9.24 31.44
C VAL A 324 -11.51 -9.23 32.91
N LEU A 325 -11.34 -10.36 33.61
CA LEU A 325 -11.72 -10.56 35.01
C LEU A 325 -10.55 -11.11 35.84
N PRO A 326 -9.54 -10.28 36.18
CA PRO A 326 -8.32 -10.73 36.85
C PRO A 326 -8.54 -11.23 38.29
N GLN A 327 -9.67 -10.86 38.90
CA GLN A 327 -10.04 -11.17 40.28
C GLN A 327 -10.62 -12.60 40.43
N VAL A 328 -10.86 -13.31 39.32
CA VAL A 328 -11.49 -14.64 39.30
C VAL A 328 -10.42 -15.73 39.18
N PRO A 329 -10.39 -16.73 40.09
CA PRO A 329 -9.45 -17.84 40.02
C PRO A 329 -9.57 -18.63 38.71
N MET A 330 -8.43 -18.97 38.13
CA MET A 330 -8.35 -19.72 36.85
C MET A 330 -9.11 -21.07 36.91
N ALA A 331 -9.22 -21.67 38.09
CA ALA A 331 -9.97 -22.91 38.30
C ALA A 331 -11.48 -22.74 38.08
N ALA A 332 -12.06 -21.60 38.49
CA ALA A 332 -13.48 -21.30 38.31
C ALA A 332 -13.80 -21.04 36.83
N ILE A 333 -12.93 -20.29 36.16
CA ILE A 333 -13.03 -19.98 34.72
C ILE A 333 -12.98 -21.27 33.88
N ARG A 334 -12.03 -22.17 34.15
CA ARG A 334 -11.91 -23.45 33.42
C ARG A 334 -13.10 -24.37 33.65
N LYS A 335 -13.64 -24.39 34.87
CA LYS A 335 -14.80 -25.21 35.22
C LYS A 335 -16.05 -24.80 34.44
N ASP A 336 -16.29 -23.49 34.29
CA ASP A 336 -17.42 -22.99 33.51
C ASP A 336 -17.19 -23.12 32.01
N LEU A 337 -15.96 -22.85 31.52
CA LEU A 337 -15.61 -23.05 30.10
C LEU A 337 -15.70 -24.50 29.65
N ALA A 338 -15.44 -25.46 30.53
CA ALA A 338 -15.64 -26.87 30.23
C ALA A 338 -17.13 -27.22 29.97
N GLN A 339 -18.06 -26.39 30.45
CA GLN A 339 -19.51 -26.57 30.24
C GLN A 339 -20.05 -25.71 29.11
N THR A 340 -19.63 -24.45 29.02
CA THR A 340 -20.18 -23.48 28.06
C THR A 340 -19.43 -23.47 26.73
N ASN A 341 -18.15 -23.86 26.72
CA ASN A 341 -17.22 -23.76 25.59
C ASN A 341 -17.28 -22.39 24.87
N CYS A 342 -17.60 -21.33 25.60
CA CYS A 342 -17.78 -19.97 25.09
C CYS A 342 -17.28 -18.93 26.10
N VAL A 343 -16.38 -18.05 25.63
CA VAL A 343 -15.77 -16.98 26.45
C VAL A 343 -16.82 -15.99 26.95
N ASP A 344 -17.70 -15.52 26.05
CA ASP A 344 -18.68 -14.47 26.37
C ASP A 344 -19.76 -14.97 27.33
N THR A 345 -20.21 -16.22 27.16
CA THR A 345 -21.17 -16.86 28.07
C THR A 345 -20.55 -17.10 29.45
N THR A 346 -19.27 -17.48 29.51
CA THR A 346 -18.55 -17.64 30.78
C THR A 346 -18.39 -16.32 31.52
N ILE A 347 -18.06 -15.24 30.81
CA ILE A 347 -17.96 -13.88 31.40
C ILE A 347 -19.32 -13.45 31.95
N ALA A 348 -20.41 -13.67 31.21
CA ALA A 348 -21.76 -13.37 31.67
C ALA A 348 -22.13 -14.18 32.93
N ASN A 349 -21.89 -15.49 32.93
CA ASN A 349 -22.18 -16.36 34.08
C ASN A 349 -21.41 -15.97 35.35
N LEU A 350 -20.14 -15.57 35.20
CA LEU A 350 -19.29 -15.10 36.29
C LEU A 350 -19.76 -13.74 36.84
N LEU A 351 -20.19 -12.82 35.97
CA LEU A 351 -20.71 -11.51 36.37
C LEU A 351 -22.13 -11.59 36.97
N GLU A 352 -22.94 -12.54 36.54
CA GLU A 352 -24.28 -12.83 37.07
C GLU A 352 -24.25 -13.66 38.37
N GLY A 353 -23.06 -14.09 38.82
CA GLY A 353 -22.89 -14.84 40.08
C GLY A 353 -23.35 -16.29 40.03
N ARG A 354 -23.58 -16.85 38.83
CA ARG A 354 -24.02 -18.25 38.64
C ARG A 354 -22.91 -19.27 38.94
N VAL A 355 -21.66 -18.82 38.96
CA VAL A 355 -20.49 -19.62 39.35
C VAL A 355 -19.93 -19.05 40.68
N PRO A 356 -20.10 -19.76 41.81
CA PRO A 356 -19.53 -19.32 43.07
C PRO A 356 -18.00 -19.45 43.03
N PHE A 357 -17.29 -18.35 43.25
CA PHE A 357 -15.84 -18.33 43.44
C PHE A 357 -15.46 -17.44 44.62
N VAL A 358 -14.37 -17.77 45.30
CA VAL A 358 -13.76 -16.92 46.33
C VAL A 358 -12.72 -16.03 45.62
N PRO A 359 -12.83 -14.69 45.69
CA PRO A 359 -11.84 -13.79 45.09
C PRO A 359 -10.47 -14.00 45.72
N GLU A 360 -9.43 -14.04 44.90
CA GLU A 360 -8.05 -14.17 45.36
C GLU A 360 -7.57 -12.80 45.84
N ALA A 361 -7.29 -12.67 47.14
CA ALA A 361 -6.87 -11.41 47.75
C ALA A 361 -5.47 -11.00 47.25
N GLU A 362 -5.37 -9.74 46.83
CA GLU A 362 -4.17 -9.09 46.30
C GLU A 362 -3.00 -9.21 47.29
N THR A 363 -1.92 -9.91 46.91
CA THR A 363 -0.66 -9.86 47.64
C THR A 363 0.14 -8.66 47.14
N GLU A 364 0.46 -7.79 48.09
CA GLU A 364 1.13 -6.50 47.97
C GLU A 364 2.43 -6.53 47.14
N GLY A 365 2.67 -5.45 46.39
CA GLY A 365 4.02 -5.12 45.91
C GLY A 365 4.11 -4.33 44.61
N PHE A 366 3.65 -3.08 44.57
CA PHE A 366 4.32 -2.05 43.76
C PHE A 366 3.99 -0.64 44.29
N VAL A 367 4.96 -0.06 45.01
CA VAL A 367 4.94 1.33 45.45
C VAL A 367 5.16 2.22 44.23
N ALA A 368 4.18 3.06 43.89
CA ALA A 368 4.36 4.17 42.96
C ALA A 368 4.05 5.48 43.70
N ALA A 369 5.13 6.22 43.96
CA ALA A 369 5.15 7.49 44.65
C ALA A 369 4.24 8.54 43.99
N ALA A 370 3.44 9.23 44.80
CA ALA A 370 2.83 10.50 44.43
C ALA A 370 3.85 11.64 44.63
N PRO A 371 3.99 12.58 43.69
CA PRO A 371 4.55 13.88 44.00
C PRO A 371 3.40 14.87 44.28
N SER A 372 3.38 15.37 45.51
CA SER A 372 2.71 16.62 45.87
C SER A 372 3.57 17.79 45.38
N PHE A 373 2.97 18.76 44.69
CA PHE A 373 3.54 20.11 44.56
C PHE A 373 2.44 21.15 44.73
N TYR A 374 2.71 22.10 45.63
CA TYR A 374 1.91 23.27 45.96
C TYR A 374 2.13 24.41 44.94
N GLY A 375 1.03 25.07 44.54
CA GLY A 375 0.87 26.53 44.48
C GLY A 375 1.47 27.35 43.31
N ALA A 376 0.60 27.95 42.49
CA ALA A 376 0.51 29.41 42.24
C ALA A 376 -0.67 29.78 41.30
N GLN A 377 -1.50 30.74 41.75
CA GLN A 377 -2.48 31.56 41.00
C GLN A 377 -1.74 32.51 40.03
N ASP A 378 -2.23 33.13 38.94
CA ASP A 378 -3.54 33.59 38.41
C ASP A 378 -3.26 34.15 36.97
N PRO A 379 -4.13 34.89 36.24
CA PRO A 379 -5.51 34.65 35.78
C PRO A 379 -5.67 34.83 34.25
N SER A 380 -6.86 34.53 33.68
CA SER A 380 -7.60 35.33 32.65
C SER A 380 -8.35 34.51 31.59
N THR A 381 -9.67 34.74 31.55
CA THR A 381 -10.60 34.72 30.39
C THR A 381 -11.06 33.40 29.76
N SER A 382 -12.25 32.99 30.25
CA SER A 382 -13.51 32.83 29.51
C SER A 382 -13.88 31.55 28.75
N GLN A 383 -15.01 31.00 29.22
CA GLN A 383 -16.08 30.26 28.55
C GLN A 383 -16.05 28.71 28.54
N THR A 384 -16.37 28.21 29.74
CA THR A 384 -17.23 27.05 30.08
C THR A 384 -17.88 26.27 28.93
N ALA A 385 -17.34 25.08 28.67
CA ALA A 385 -18.13 23.90 28.28
C ALA A 385 -18.72 23.26 29.55
N PRO A 386 -19.96 22.73 29.55
CA PRO A 386 -20.46 21.98 30.69
C PRO A 386 -19.78 20.61 30.73
N ALA A 387 -18.74 20.50 31.55
CA ALA A 387 -18.21 19.23 32.00
C ALA A 387 -19.18 18.64 33.03
N SER A 388 -20.05 17.72 32.60
CA SER A 388 -20.88 16.94 33.52
C SER A 388 -20.42 15.48 33.55
N GLY A 389 -19.94 15.05 34.72
CA GLY A 389 -19.99 13.67 35.20
C GLY A 389 -18.92 12.70 34.69
N LYS A 390 -17.77 12.64 35.36
CA LYS A 390 -16.87 11.46 35.36
C LYS A 390 -17.49 10.35 36.22
N VAL A 391 -18.55 9.68 35.75
CA VAL A 391 -19.00 8.40 36.31
C VAL A 391 -19.39 7.49 35.15
N PHE A 392 -18.72 6.34 35.03
CA PHE A 392 -19.00 5.34 34.01
C PHE A 392 -20.25 4.54 34.43
N ALA A 393 -21.28 4.48 33.57
CA ALA A 393 -22.52 3.79 33.92
C ALA A 393 -22.31 2.27 34.03
N ARG A 394 -22.91 1.64 35.06
CA ARG A 394 -22.68 0.22 35.40
C ARG A 394 -23.27 -0.75 34.38
N SER A 395 -24.37 -0.43 33.70
CA SER A 395 -24.97 -1.30 32.67
C SER A 395 -24.55 -0.92 31.24
N PRO A 396 -24.45 -1.88 30.30
CA PRO A 396 -24.09 -1.61 28.91
C PRO A 396 -25.10 -0.72 28.17
N GLU A 397 -26.39 -0.94 28.42
CA GLU A 397 -27.48 -0.19 27.78
C GLU A 397 -27.47 1.28 28.21
N ALA A 398 -27.25 1.56 29.50
CA ALA A 398 -27.10 2.93 30.00
C ALA A 398 -25.85 3.62 29.43
N ARG A 399 -24.79 2.86 29.14
CA ARG A 399 -23.59 3.39 28.47
C ARG A 399 -23.89 3.77 27.01
N GLN A 400 -24.60 2.92 26.28
CA GLN A 400 -25.00 3.19 24.90
C GLN A 400 -25.94 4.39 24.80
N LEU A 401 -26.89 4.53 25.73
CA LEU A 401 -27.77 5.69 25.81
C LEU A 401 -26.98 6.97 26.10
N SER A 402 -26.07 6.96 27.08
CA SER A 402 -25.25 8.16 27.36
C SER A 402 -24.33 8.55 26.19
N LEU A 403 -23.85 7.59 25.41
CA LEU A 403 -23.08 7.86 24.18
C LEU A 403 -23.95 8.47 23.09
N HIS A 404 -25.18 7.97 22.91
CA HIS A 404 -26.12 8.54 21.93
C HIS A 404 -26.53 9.96 22.33
N GLU A 405 -26.83 10.20 23.60
CA GLU A 405 -27.13 11.52 24.13
C GLU A 405 -25.96 12.50 23.95
N ARG A 406 -24.73 12.09 24.28
CA ARG A 406 -23.52 12.90 24.06
C ARG A 406 -23.30 13.21 22.58
N LYS A 407 -23.50 12.23 21.70
CA LYS A 407 -23.41 12.42 20.24
C LYS A 407 -24.46 13.40 19.75
N GLN A 408 -25.70 13.28 20.21
CA GLN A 408 -26.80 14.15 19.82
C GLN A 408 -26.58 15.59 20.30
N ALA A 409 -26.13 15.78 21.54
CA ALA A 409 -25.78 17.10 22.07
C ALA A 409 -24.65 17.78 21.27
N LEU A 410 -23.66 17.01 20.82
CA LEU A 410 -22.56 17.50 19.98
C LEU A 410 -23.05 17.90 18.59
N TRP A 411 -23.97 17.11 18.02
CA TRP A 411 -24.62 17.42 16.74
C TRP A 411 -25.47 18.69 16.81
N ASP A 412 -26.23 18.88 17.90
CA ASP A 412 -27.07 20.07 18.09
C ASP A 412 -26.23 21.32 18.38
N TYR A 413 -25.11 21.17 19.07
CA TYR A 413 -24.13 22.24 19.24
C TYR A 413 -23.50 22.64 17.89
N ALA A 414 -23.05 21.67 17.09
CA ALA A 414 -22.49 21.92 15.76
C ALA A 414 -23.52 22.60 14.84
N ARG A 415 -24.78 22.16 14.89
CA ARG A 415 -25.88 22.75 14.12
C ARG A 415 -26.17 24.20 14.52
N ARG A 416 -26.18 24.51 15.82
CA ARG A 416 -26.31 25.90 16.32
C ARG A 416 -25.16 26.78 15.85
N ARG A 417 -23.92 26.31 16.02
CA ARG A 417 -22.73 27.03 15.57
C ARG A 417 -22.70 27.25 14.05
N TYR A 418 -23.20 26.28 13.27
CA TYR A 418 -23.34 26.43 11.83
C TYR A 418 -24.39 27.49 11.47
N LYS A 419 -25.54 27.50 12.14
CA LYS A 419 -26.57 28.54 11.96
C LYS A 419 -26.09 29.91 12.41
N GLU A 420 -25.32 30.02 13.49
CA GLU A 420 -24.72 31.30 13.92
C GLU A 420 -23.67 31.81 12.91
N LYS A 421 -22.90 30.91 12.30
CA LYS A 421 -21.83 31.27 11.35
C LYS A 421 -22.33 31.55 9.93
N TYR A 422 -23.46 30.96 9.52
CA TYR A 422 -23.97 31.01 8.14
C TYR A 422 -25.43 31.45 8.01
N GLY A 423 -26.13 31.73 9.11
CA GLY A 423 -27.58 31.99 9.16
C GLY A 423 -28.00 33.43 9.42
N ILE A 424 -27.10 34.41 9.36
CA ILE A 424 -27.46 35.84 9.32
C ILE A 424 -26.74 36.49 8.13
N ALA A 425 -27.33 36.31 6.96
CA ALA A 425 -27.16 37.15 5.79
C ALA A 425 -28.42 36.96 4.92
N HIS A 426 -29.57 37.43 5.41
CA HIS A 426 -30.76 37.84 4.64
C HIS A 426 -31.94 38.07 5.60
N ALA A 427 -31.87 39.14 6.38
CA ALA A 427 -33.01 39.95 6.78
C ALA A 427 -32.45 41.24 7.35
N GLU A 428 -33.01 42.37 6.92
CA GLU A 428 -32.68 43.74 7.32
C GLU A 428 -31.53 44.41 6.55
N GLU A 429 -31.85 44.89 5.33
CA GLU A 429 -31.74 46.33 5.04
C GLU A 429 -32.58 46.72 3.80
N SER A 430 -33.56 47.59 4.08
CA SER A 430 -34.13 48.64 3.20
C SER A 430 -35.32 48.37 2.26
N CYS A 431 -36.40 49.07 2.63
CA CYS A 431 -37.62 49.50 1.91
C CYS A 431 -38.75 48.50 1.66
#